data_AF-A0A6A1QE36-F1
#
_entry.id   AF-A0A6A1QE36-F1
#
_cell.length_a   1.000
_cell.length_b   1.000
_cell.length_c   1.000
_cell.angle_alpha   90.00
_cell.angle_beta   90.00
_cell.angle_gamma   90.00
#
_symmetry.space_group_name_H-M   'P 1'
#
loop_
_entity.id
_entity.type
_entity.pdbx_description
1 polymer ?
#
loop_
_entity_poly.entity_id
_entity_poly.type
_entity_poly.pdbx_seq_one_letter_code
_entity_poly.pdbx_strand_id
1 'polypeptide(L)'
;MDSSTWSPATTATAEPLKAYERIRNAADISVIVVYFVVVMAVGLWSTPECPGEAWSSHLTFSLCFQIGASLFASNIGSGHFVGLAGTGAAAGIATGGFEWNALFLVVVLGWVFVPIYIKAGVVTMPEYLRKRFGGKRIQVYLSVLSLLLYVFTKISVSPLP
;
A
#
# COMPACT_ATOMS: atom_id res chain seq x y z
N MET A 1 42.39 3.34 52.38
CA MET A 1 42.27 3.48 50.91
C MET A 1 42.15 2.07 50.41
N ASP A 2 40.91 1.58 50.40
CA ASP A 2 40.63 0.14 50.35
C ASP A 2 39.87 -0.08 49.04
N SER A 3 40.56 -0.72 48.11
CA SER A 3 40.13 -0.98 46.75
C SER A 3 38.91 -1.92 46.73
N SER A 4 37.74 -1.36 46.46
CA SER A 4 36.54 -2.11 46.12
C SER A 4 36.71 -2.73 44.72
N THR A 5 37.09 -4.00 44.69
CA THR A 5 37.04 -4.86 43.51
C THR A 5 35.58 -5.11 43.13
N TRP A 6 35.06 -4.32 42.21
CA TRP A 6 33.78 -4.57 41.55
C TRP A 6 33.96 -5.76 40.58
N SER A 7 33.46 -6.93 40.95
CA SER A 7 33.25 -8.04 40.02
C SER A 7 31.98 -7.76 39.21
N PRO A 8 32.04 -7.82 37.86
CA PRO A 8 30.83 -7.75 37.05
C PRO A 8 30.06 -9.05 37.25
N ALA A 9 28.90 -8.97 37.89
CA ALA A 9 27.96 -10.07 37.98
C ALA A 9 27.48 -10.41 36.56
N THR A 10 28.06 -11.49 36.04
CA THR A 10 27.52 -12.49 35.13
C THR A 10 26.22 -12.12 34.42
N THR A 11 26.37 -11.91 33.11
CA THR A 11 25.40 -12.12 32.04
C THR A 11 24.32 -13.15 32.42
N ALA A 12 23.17 -12.68 32.89
CA ALA A 12 21.94 -13.46 32.87
C ALA A 12 21.40 -13.41 31.44
N THR A 13 21.89 -14.33 30.62
CA THR A 13 21.31 -14.66 29.32
C THR A 13 19.86 -15.08 29.55
N ALA A 14 18.92 -14.15 29.37
CA ALA A 14 17.51 -14.50 29.28
C ALA A 14 17.31 -15.28 27.97
N GLU A 15 17.19 -16.59 28.10
CA GLU A 15 16.79 -17.55 27.07
C GLU A 15 15.69 -16.98 26.14
N PRO A 16 15.89 -16.90 24.80
CA PRO A 16 14.90 -16.35 23.88
C PRO A 16 13.88 -17.42 23.46
N LEU A 17 13.18 -18.04 24.41
CA LEU A 17 12.19 -19.09 24.12
C LEU A 17 10.85 -18.87 24.83
N LYS A 18 10.14 -17.79 24.48
CA LYS A 18 8.69 -17.60 24.78
C LYS A 18 7.90 -16.77 23.75
N ALA A 19 8.48 -16.41 22.61
CA ALA A 19 7.75 -15.64 21.59
C ALA A 19 6.78 -16.53 20.77
N TYR A 20 7.19 -17.77 20.47
CA TYR A 20 6.43 -18.69 19.64
C TYR A 20 5.17 -19.24 20.32
N GLU A 21 5.20 -19.51 21.62
CA GLU A 21 4.02 -19.96 22.38
C GLU A 21 2.93 -18.90 22.48
N ARG A 22 3.30 -17.61 22.46
CA ARG A 22 2.36 -16.49 22.51
C ARG A 22 1.55 -16.35 21.21
N ILE A 23 2.13 -16.73 20.07
CA ILE A 23 1.50 -16.72 18.74
C ILE A 23 0.49 -17.87 18.58
N ARG A 24 0.67 -18.96 19.33
CA ARG A 24 -0.27 -20.10 19.35
C ARG A 24 -1.45 -19.90 20.31
N ASN A 25 -1.65 -18.68 20.78
CA ASN A 25 -2.84 -18.32 21.55
C ASN A 25 -4.04 -18.32 20.60
N ALA A 26 -5.03 -19.19 20.88
CA ALA A 26 -6.24 -19.28 20.08
C ALA A 26 -6.94 -17.92 19.93
N ALA A 27 -6.77 -17.02 20.90
CA ALA A 27 -7.26 -15.65 20.83
C ALA A 27 -6.67 -14.85 19.66
N ASP A 28 -5.35 -14.90 19.42
CA ASP A 28 -4.71 -14.13 18.35
C ASP A 28 -5.15 -14.62 16.96
N ILE A 29 -5.17 -15.96 16.80
CA ILE A 29 -5.68 -16.61 15.60
C ILE A 29 -7.17 -16.28 15.38
N SER A 30 -7.98 -16.26 16.45
CA SER A 30 -9.40 -15.93 16.34
C SER A 30 -9.62 -14.48 15.87
N VAL A 31 -8.79 -13.53 16.33
CA VAL A 31 -8.87 -12.13 15.90
C VAL A 31 -8.56 -12.02 14.40
N ILE A 32 -7.55 -12.73 13.92
CA ILE A 32 -7.20 -12.76 12.49
C ILE A 32 -8.34 -13.36 11.66
N VAL A 33 -8.90 -14.50 12.07
CA VAL A 33 -10.00 -15.16 11.34
C VAL A 33 -11.25 -14.29 11.33
N VAL A 34 -11.64 -13.72 12.47
CA VAL A 34 -12.79 -12.81 12.57
C VAL A 34 -12.59 -11.59 11.70
N TYR A 35 -11.39 -11.00 11.70
CA TYR A 35 -11.06 -9.88 10.82
C TYR A 35 -11.27 -10.25 9.34
N PHE A 36 -10.74 -11.39 8.88
CA PHE A 36 -10.93 -11.84 7.50
C PHE A 36 -12.41 -12.07 7.14
N VAL A 37 -13.17 -12.72 8.03
CA VAL A 37 -14.61 -12.97 7.82
C VAL A 37 -15.38 -11.66 7.73
N VAL A 38 -15.11 -10.70 8.61
CA VAL A 38 -15.77 -9.38 8.59
C VAL A 38 -15.42 -8.62 7.32
N VAL A 39 -14.14 -8.56 6.95
CA VAL A 39 -13.71 -7.88 5.71
C VAL A 39 -14.35 -8.52 4.48
N MET A 40 -14.40 -9.85 4.41
CA MET A 40 -15.04 -10.59 3.32
C MET A 40 -16.54 -10.31 3.27
N ALA A 41 -17.22 -10.33 4.42
CA ALA A 41 -18.64 -10.05 4.52
C ALA A 41 -18.96 -8.60 4.10
N VAL A 42 -18.17 -7.62 4.53
CA VAL A 42 -18.30 -6.22 4.12
C VAL A 42 -18.03 -6.07 2.62
N GLY A 43 -17.02 -6.75 2.08
CA GLY A 43 -16.72 -6.72 0.64
C GLY A 43 -17.88 -7.24 -0.21
N LEU A 44 -18.51 -8.34 0.21
CA LEU A 44 -19.68 -8.93 -0.46
C LEU A 44 -20.96 -8.10 -0.26
N TRP A 45 -21.14 -7.48 0.92
CA TRP A 45 -22.27 -6.58 1.17
C TRP A 45 -22.13 -5.27 0.38
N SER A 46 -20.90 -4.80 0.20
CA SER A 46 -20.57 -3.54 -0.48
C SER A 46 -20.61 -3.65 -2.02
N THR A 47 -21.16 -4.72 -2.58
CA THR A 47 -21.59 -4.82 -3.98
C THR A 47 -23.10 -4.63 -4.13
N PRO A 48 -23.68 -3.44 -3.88
CA PRO A 48 -24.98 -3.12 -4.44
C PRO A 48 -24.84 -2.79 -5.94
N GLU A 49 -25.86 -3.14 -6.71
CA GLU A 49 -26.04 -2.69 -8.09
C GLU A 49 -26.27 -1.17 -8.09
N CYS A 50 -25.50 -0.41 -8.88
CA CYS A 50 -25.65 1.04 -8.98
C CYS A 50 -27.06 1.42 -9.46
N PRO A 51 -27.87 2.14 -8.66
CA PRO A 51 -29.08 2.74 -9.15
C PRO A 51 -28.71 3.85 -10.14
N GLY A 52 -29.24 3.74 -11.36
CA GLY A 52 -29.15 4.80 -12.34
C GLY A 52 -29.84 6.06 -11.83
N GLU A 53 -29.15 7.19 -11.96
CA GLU A 53 -29.70 8.55 -11.94
C GLU A 53 -30.18 9.11 -10.58
N ALA A 54 -29.30 9.90 -9.95
CA ALA A 54 -29.69 11.14 -9.26
C ALA A 54 -28.45 12.01 -9.01
N TRP A 55 -28.24 13.03 -9.84
CA TRP A 55 -27.22 14.07 -9.63
C TRP A 55 -27.67 15.01 -8.50
N SER A 56 -27.51 14.56 -7.25
CA SER A 56 -27.63 15.42 -6.07
C SER A 56 -26.24 15.87 -5.63
N SER A 57 -26.08 17.15 -5.31
CA SER A 57 -24.82 17.73 -4.82
C SER A 57 -24.26 17.03 -3.58
N HIS A 58 -25.12 16.39 -2.78
CA HIS A 58 -24.73 15.61 -1.61
C HIS A 58 -24.09 14.25 -2.00
N LEU A 59 -24.54 13.62 -3.09
CA LEU A 59 -23.94 12.38 -3.59
C LEU A 59 -22.51 12.62 -4.12
N THR A 60 -22.25 13.79 -4.72
CA THR A 60 -20.94 14.11 -5.31
C THR A 60 -19.81 14.15 -4.27
N PHE A 61 -20.10 14.65 -3.06
CA PHE A 61 -19.10 14.70 -1.98
C PHE A 61 -18.81 13.32 -1.40
N SER A 62 -19.85 12.52 -1.12
CA SER A 62 -19.69 11.15 -0.62
C SER A 62 -18.96 10.26 -1.63
N LEU A 63 -19.25 10.38 -2.93
CA LEU A 63 -18.54 9.64 -3.97
C LEU A 63 -17.04 9.99 -3.99
N CYS A 64 -16.70 11.28 -3.87
CA CYS A 64 -15.30 11.73 -3.88
C CYS A 64 -14.49 11.09 -2.75
N PHE A 65 -15.06 11.04 -1.53
CA PHE A 65 -14.40 10.40 -0.40
C PHE A 65 -14.29 8.88 -0.57
N GLN A 66 -15.34 8.21 -1.07
CA GLN A 66 -15.32 6.77 -1.33
C GLN A 66 -14.31 6.37 -2.42
N ILE A 67 -14.22 7.15 -3.50
CA ILE A 67 -13.24 6.95 -4.58
C ILE A 67 -11.83 7.23 -4.09
N GLY A 68 -11.64 8.29 -3.28
CA GLY A 68 -10.35 8.60 -2.67
C GLY A 68 -9.88 7.50 -1.70
N ALA A 69 -10.79 6.99 -0.87
CA ALA A 69 -10.51 5.91 0.07
C ALA A 69 -10.16 4.60 -0.63
N SER A 70 -10.86 4.23 -1.72
CA SER A 70 -10.56 3.00 -2.49
C SER A 70 -9.24 3.10 -3.25
N LEU A 71 -8.91 4.27 -3.80
CA LEU A 71 -7.63 4.53 -4.45
C LEU A 71 -6.48 4.46 -3.43
N PHE A 72 -6.65 5.06 -2.25
CA PHE A 72 -5.67 4.99 -1.17
C PHE A 72 -5.48 3.56 -0.68
N ALA A 73 -6.57 2.82 -0.43
CA ALA A 73 -6.52 1.43 0.00
C ALA A 73 -5.89 0.49 -1.04
N SER A 74 -6.04 0.79 -2.33
CA SER A 74 -5.42 0.01 -3.42
C SER A 74 -3.93 0.29 -3.59
N ASN A 75 -3.47 1.48 -3.20
CA ASN A 75 -2.06 1.88 -3.34
C ASN A 75 -1.25 1.59 -2.08
N ILE A 76 -1.83 1.74 -0.89
CA ILE A 76 -1.13 1.58 0.40
C ILE A 76 -1.56 0.28 1.07
N GLY A 77 -0.66 -0.71 1.02
CA GLY A 77 -0.84 -2.03 1.66
C GLY A 77 0.08 -2.27 2.87
N SER A 78 -0.07 -3.43 3.51
CA SER A 78 0.73 -3.85 4.67
C SER A 78 2.25 -3.76 4.45
N GLY A 79 2.73 -4.02 3.23
CA GLY A 79 4.14 -3.88 2.86
C GLY A 79 4.66 -2.43 2.91
N HIS A 80 3.81 -1.44 2.63
CA HIS A 80 4.16 -0.03 2.78
C HIS A 80 4.40 0.31 4.25
N PHE A 81 3.52 -0.15 5.15
CA PHE A 81 3.68 0.08 6.60
C PHE A 81 4.90 -0.62 7.18
N VAL A 82 5.16 -1.88 6.81
CA VAL A 82 6.37 -2.60 7.24
C VAL A 82 7.63 -1.94 6.68
N GLY A 83 7.59 -1.51 5.42
CA GLY A 83 8.69 -0.78 4.77
C GLY A 83 8.99 0.54 5.48
N LEU A 84 7.96 1.35 5.77
CA LEU A 84 8.10 2.62 6.48
C LEU A 84 8.58 2.45 7.91
N ALA A 85 8.09 1.44 8.63
CA ALA A 85 8.56 1.13 9.97
C ALA A 85 10.05 0.74 9.95
N GLY A 86 10.50 -0.03 8.95
CA GLY A 86 11.90 -0.38 8.76
C GLY A 86 12.77 0.82 8.39
N THR A 87 12.35 1.63 7.43
CA THR A 87 13.10 2.84 7.03
C THR A 87 13.10 3.91 8.12
N GLY A 88 12.00 4.05 8.88
CA GLY A 88 11.90 4.97 10.01
C GLY A 88 12.76 4.50 11.19
N ALA A 89 12.90 3.20 11.42
CA ALA A 89 13.84 2.65 12.39
C ALA A 89 15.31 2.90 12.00
N ALA A 90 15.63 2.89 10.70
CA ALA A 90 16.99 3.09 10.20
C ALA A 90 17.39 4.57 10.02
N ALA A 91 16.48 5.41 9.52
CA ALA A 91 16.73 6.79 9.10
C ALA A 91 15.98 7.85 9.93
N GLY A 92 15.14 7.43 10.88
CA GLY A 92 14.42 8.32 11.79
C GLY A 92 13.28 9.11 11.12
N ILE A 93 12.88 10.21 11.76
CA ILE A 93 11.76 11.09 11.35
C ILE A 93 11.98 11.78 9.98
N ALA A 94 13.21 11.78 9.47
CA ALA A 94 13.54 12.38 8.18
C ALA A 94 12.80 11.70 7.01
N THR A 95 12.50 10.40 7.11
CA THR A 95 11.75 9.66 6.10
C THR A 95 10.32 10.18 5.94
N GLY A 96 9.69 10.65 7.03
CA GLY A 96 8.33 11.21 6.98
C GLY A 96 8.25 12.50 6.14
N GLY A 97 9.33 13.26 6.04
CA GLY A 97 9.41 14.43 5.16
C GLY A 97 9.29 14.08 3.67
N PHE A 98 9.85 12.94 3.25
CA PHE A 98 9.72 12.47 1.87
C PHE A 98 8.29 12.05 1.54
N GLU A 99 7.60 11.41 2.47
CA GLU A 99 6.20 11.00 2.28
C GLU A 99 5.27 12.21 2.16
N TRP A 100 5.54 13.26 2.94
CA TRP A 100 4.75 14.49 2.87
C TRP A 100 4.86 15.16 1.51
N ASN A 101 6.05 15.14 0.92
CA ASN A 101 6.28 15.63 -0.44
C ASN A 101 5.58 14.75 -1.49
N ALA A 102 5.56 13.43 -1.29
CA ALA A 102 4.86 12.50 -2.19
C ALA A 102 3.36 12.80 -2.24
N LEU A 103 2.72 13.08 -1.10
CA LEU A 103 1.31 13.47 -1.05
C LEU A 103 1.03 14.72 -1.89
N PHE A 104 1.86 15.76 -1.75
CA PHE A 104 1.72 16.99 -2.53
C PHE A 104 1.85 16.72 -4.04
N LEU A 105 2.85 15.92 -4.43
CA LEU A 105 3.09 15.57 -5.83
C LEU A 105 1.90 14.81 -6.44
N VAL A 106 1.30 13.89 -5.68
CA VAL A 106 0.12 13.12 -6.12
C VAL A 106 -1.10 14.03 -6.31
N VAL A 107 -1.32 15.01 -5.44
CA VAL A 107 -2.42 15.99 -5.59
C VAL A 107 -2.23 16.83 -6.86
N VAL A 108 -1.02 17.35 -7.08
CA VAL A 108 -0.70 18.12 -8.29
C VAL A 108 -0.85 17.27 -9.55
N LEU A 109 -0.36 16.03 -9.51
CA LEU A 109 -0.48 15.09 -10.61
C LEU A 109 -1.96 14.77 -10.91
N GLY A 110 -2.77 14.52 -9.89
CA GLY A 110 -4.21 14.32 -10.01
C GLY A 110 -4.88 15.53 -10.67
N TRP A 111 -4.60 16.75 -10.20
CA TRP A 111 -5.17 17.96 -10.77
C TRP A 111 -4.81 18.19 -12.23
N VAL A 112 -3.59 17.82 -12.66
CA VAL A 112 -3.15 17.97 -14.06
C VAL A 112 -3.69 16.86 -14.95
N PHE A 113 -3.63 15.60 -14.50
CA PHE A 113 -3.97 14.45 -15.33
C PHE A 113 -5.48 14.16 -15.39
N VAL A 114 -6.24 14.41 -14.32
CA VAL A 114 -7.71 14.24 -14.30
C VAL A 114 -8.40 15.01 -15.44
N PRO A 115 -8.20 16.32 -15.64
CA PRO A 115 -8.86 17.05 -16.73
C PRO A 115 -8.38 16.60 -18.12
N ILE A 116 -7.13 16.11 -18.24
CA ILE A 116 -6.60 15.57 -19.50
C ILE A 116 -7.30 14.25 -19.86
N TYR A 117 -7.49 13.34 -18.90
CA TYR A 117 -8.18 12.07 -19.15
C TYR A 117 -9.66 12.25 -19.49
N ILE A 118 -10.35 13.16 -18.79
CA ILE A 118 -11.75 13.49 -19.08
C ILE A 118 -11.88 14.06 -20.50
N LYS A 119 -11.00 15.00 -20.90
CA LYS A 119 -11.00 15.56 -22.27
C LYS A 119 -10.59 14.57 -23.34
N ALA A 120 -9.68 13.64 -23.04
CA ALA A 120 -9.27 12.60 -23.97
C ALA A 120 -10.34 11.51 -24.16
N GLY A 121 -11.31 11.39 -23.23
CA GLY A 121 -12.33 10.34 -23.24
C GLY A 121 -11.71 8.95 -23.13
N VAL A 122 -10.72 8.81 -22.24
CA VAL A 122 -9.97 7.56 -22.07
C VAL A 122 -9.94 7.17 -20.59
N VAL A 123 -10.29 5.92 -20.32
CA VAL A 123 -10.42 5.39 -18.95
C VAL A 123 -9.15 4.68 -18.49
N THR A 124 -8.28 4.26 -19.42
CA THR A 124 -7.09 3.47 -19.10
C THR A 124 -5.80 4.13 -19.62
N MET A 125 -4.74 4.06 -18.82
CA MET A 125 -3.43 4.62 -19.19
C MET A 125 -2.88 4.11 -20.55
N PRO A 126 -2.98 2.80 -20.88
CA PRO A 126 -2.55 2.29 -22.19
C PRO A 126 -3.37 2.85 -23.35
N GLU A 127 -4.66 3.09 -23.13
CA GLU A 127 -5.53 3.66 -24.15
C GLU A 127 -5.23 5.15 -24.40
N TYR A 128 -4.76 5.89 -23.39
CA TYR A 128 -4.37 7.28 -23.54
C TYR A 128 -3.14 7.38 -24.45
N LEU A 129 -2.17 6.50 -24.23
CA LEU A 129 -0.98 6.37 -25.06
C LEU A 129 -1.32 5.87 -26.48
N ARG A 130 -2.32 4.98 -26.63
CA ARG A 130 -2.84 4.58 -27.95
C ARG A 130 -3.40 5.76 -28.74
N LYS A 131 -4.22 6.61 -28.11
CA LYS A 131 -4.83 7.78 -28.75
C LYS A 131 -3.82 8.88 -29.08
N ARG A 132 -2.76 9.02 -28.26
CA ARG A 132 -1.70 10.03 -28.41
C ARG A 132 -0.56 9.62 -29.35
N PHE A 133 -0.16 8.34 -29.38
CA PHE A 133 0.99 7.85 -30.16
C PHE A 133 0.61 6.92 -31.33
N GLY A 134 -0.67 6.63 -31.53
CA GLY A 134 -1.20 6.09 -32.80
C GLY A 134 -0.76 4.67 -33.19
N GLY A 135 -0.09 3.91 -32.32
CA GLY A 135 0.52 2.62 -32.68
C GLY A 135 0.15 1.47 -31.76
N LYS A 136 -0.61 0.49 -32.26
CA LYS A 136 -0.88 -0.80 -31.60
C LYS A 136 0.40 -1.54 -31.18
N ARG A 137 1.51 -1.31 -31.92
CA ARG A 137 2.85 -1.86 -31.62
C ARG A 137 3.45 -1.26 -30.34
N ILE A 138 3.35 0.05 -30.14
CA ILE A 138 3.92 0.76 -28.97
C ILE A 138 3.22 0.33 -27.68
N GLN A 139 1.89 0.13 -27.73
CA GLN A 139 1.13 -0.40 -26.60
C GLN A 139 1.61 -1.82 -26.21
N VAL A 140 1.81 -2.71 -27.20
CA VAL A 140 2.33 -4.06 -26.94
C VAL A 140 3.74 -4.00 -26.37
N TYR A 141 4.63 -3.16 -26.90
CA TYR A 141 5.97 -2.98 -26.33
C TYR A 141 5.93 -2.47 -24.89
N LEU A 142 5.10 -1.47 -24.56
CA LEU A 142 4.98 -0.96 -23.20
C LEU A 142 4.32 -1.95 -22.24
N SER A 143 3.31 -2.71 -22.69
CA SER A 143 2.69 -3.78 -21.89
C SER A 143 3.66 -4.92 -21.63
N VAL A 144 4.42 -5.36 -22.65
CA VAL A 144 5.45 -6.40 -22.47
C VAL A 144 6.58 -5.88 -21.60
N LEU A 145 7.04 -4.65 -21.81
CA LEU A 145 8.10 -4.03 -21.00
C LEU A 145 7.68 -3.87 -19.53
N SER A 146 6.46 -3.38 -19.26
CA SER A 146 5.94 -3.25 -17.89
C SER A 146 5.71 -4.61 -17.23
N LEU A 147 5.23 -5.61 -17.96
CA LEU A 147 5.10 -6.98 -17.47
C LEU A 147 6.47 -7.59 -17.14
N LEU A 148 7.44 -7.40 -18.03
CA LEU A 148 8.80 -7.87 -17.86
C LEU A 148 9.44 -7.18 -16.65
N LEU A 149 9.39 -5.86 -16.57
CA LEU A 149 9.88 -5.11 -15.41
C LEU A 149 9.21 -5.57 -14.11
N TYR A 150 7.90 -5.79 -14.11
CA TYR A 150 7.19 -6.30 -12.93
C TYR A 150 7.71 -7.68 -12.49
N VAL A 151 7.88 -8.61 -13.43
CA VAL A 151 8.42 -9.95 -13.16
C VAL A 151 9.86 -9.86 -12.65
N PHE A 152 10.72 -9.08 -13.31
CA PHE A 152 12.11 -8.89 -12.87
C PHE A 152 12.21 -8.24 -11.50
N THR A 153 11.44 -7.19 -11.23
CA THR A 153 11.41 -6.54 -9.91
C THR A 153 10.91 -7.51 -8.84
N LYS A 154 9.86 -8.30 -9.12
CA LYS A 154 9.37 -9.32 -8.18
C LYS A 154 10.41 -10.40 -7.90
N ILE A 155 11.09 -10.91 -8.93
CA ILE A 155 12.15 -11.92 -8.77
C ILE A 155 13.36 -11.35 -8.05
N SER A 156 13.75 -10.09 -8.32
CA SER A 156 14.90 -9.44 -7.70
C SER A 156 14.66 -9.08 -6.23
N VAL A 157 13.41 -8.84 -5.83
CA VAL A 157 13.03 -8.52 -4.44
C VAL A 157 12.81 -9.78 -3.60
N SER A 158 12.55 -10.93 -4.23
CA SER A 158 12.66 -12.23 -3.58
C SER A 158 14.09 -12.74 -3.75
N PRO A 159 15.03 -12.50 -2.80
CA PRO A 159 16.21 -13.33 -2.76
C PRO A 159 15.69 -14.77 -2.64
N LEU A 160 15.95 -15.60 -3.66
CA LEU A 160 15.85 -17.05 -3.52
C LEU A 160 16.66 -17.44 -2.25
N PRO A 161 16.21 -18.46 -1.50
CA PRO A 161 16.74 -18.80 -0.19
C PRO A 161 18.26 -18.94 -0.14
#